data_AF-A0A932PDP7-F1
#
_entry.id   AF-A0A932PDP7-F1
#
_cell.length_a   1.000
_cell.length_b   1.000
_cell.length_c   1.000
_cell.angle_alpha   90.00
_cell.angle_beta   90.00
_cell.angle_gamma   90.00
#
_symmetry.space_group_name_H-M   'P 1'
#
loop_
_entity.id
_entity.type
_entity.pdbx_description
1 polymer ?
#
loop_
_entity_poly.entity_id
_entity_poly.type
_entity_poly.pdbx_seq_one_letter_code
_entity_poly.pdbx_strand_id
1 'polypeptide(L)'
;MAAAGWATLSGLVAIRDDAELDLAELKRLLQRVQKTIHQQPNCVRYAMNSFVIAVGSYVQALTDLALETAAKIGPVSVDMGGTACKVPFAPEYIQKVQKRGANGKKRKTTRC
;
A
#
# COMPACT_ATOMS: atom_id res chain seq x y z
N MET A 1 -12.19 -13.20 1.79
CA MET A 1 -11.94 -13.17 0.33
C MET A 1 -11.37 -11.83 -0.19
N ALA A 2 -11.67 -10.67 0.40
CA ALA A 2 -11.08 -9.39 -0.07
C ALA A 2 -9.60 -9.17 0.29
N ALA A 3 -9.13 -9.62 1.46
CA ALA A 3 -7.75 -9.40 1.91
C ALA A 3 -6.70 -10.08 1.02
N ALA A 4 -7.01 -11.25 0.47
CA ALA A 4 -6.12 -11.98 -0.43
C ALA A 4 -5.87 -11.20 -1.73
N GLY A 5 -6.90 -10.57 -2.30
CA GLY A 5 -6.75 -9.76 -3.52
C GLY A 5 -5.81 -8.56 -3.35
N TRP A 6 -5.92 -7.85 -2.22
CA TRP A 6 -5.01 -6.75 -1.89
C TRP A 6 -3.57 -7.23 -1.67
N ALA A 7 -3.38 -8.38 -1.02
CA ALA A 7 -2.07 -8.98 -0.83
C ALA A 7 -1.44 -9.38 -2.18
N THR A 8 -2.20 -10.03 -3.07
CA THR A 8 -1.74 -10.38 -4.42
C THR A 8 -1.36 -9.14 -5.23
N LEU A 9 -2.20 -8.09 -5.20
CA LEU A 9 -1.89 -6.82 -5.86
C LEU A 9 -0.62 -6.17 -5.32
N SER A 10 -0.42 -6.18 -3.99
CA SER A 10 0.79 -5.62 -3.36
C SER A 10 2.07 -6.37 -3.76
N GLY A 11 1.99 -7.69 -3.95
CA GLY A 11 3.10 -8.49 -4.47
C GLY A 11 3.33 -8.24 -5.95
N LEU A 12 2.26 -8.10 -6.73
CA LEU A 12 2.32 -7.86 -8.17
C LEU A 12 3.00 -6.53 -8.48
N VAL A 13 2.65 -5.43 -7.79
CA VAL A 13 3.31 -4.13 -7.97
C VAL A 13 4.79 -4.11 -7.53
N ALA A 14 5.19 -5.05 -6.67
CA ALA A 14 6.58 -5.18 -6.23
C ALA A 14 7.48 -5.92 -7.23
N ILE A 15 6.90 -6.75 -8.09
CA ILE A 15 7.59 -7.64 -9.03
C ILE A 15 7.47 -7.13 -10.48
N ARG A 16 6.29 -6.64 -10.88
CA ARG A 16 6.01 -6.16 -12.25
C ARG A 16 6.68 -4.84 -12.52
N ASP A 17 7.07 -4.64 -13.78
CA ASP A 17 7.73 -3.42 -14.22
C ASP A 17 6.78 -2.22 -14.29
N ASP A 18 7.29 -0.99 -14.21
CA ASP A 18 6.43 0.22 -14.12
C ASP A 18 5.64 0.39 -15.40
N ALA A 19 6.27 0.01 -16.51
CA ALA A 19 5.71 0.03 -17.85
C ALA A 19 4.59 -1.00 -18.05
N GLU A 20 4.57 -2.07 -17.25
CA GLU A 20 3.51 -3.10 -17.31
C GLU A 20 2.38 -2.84 -16.31
N LEU A 21 2.54 -1.85 -15.44
CA LEU A 21 1.58 -1.52 -14.41
C LEU A 21 0.54 -0.53 -14.94
N ASP A 22 -0.72 -0.91 -14.84
CA ASP A 22 -1.82 -0.02 -15.21
C ASP A 22 -2.01 1.08 -14.16
N LEU A 23 -1.37 2.22 -14.41
CA LEU A 23 -1.43 3.37 -13.49
C LEU A 23 -2.86 3.88 -13.29
N ALA A 24 -3.73 3.75 -14.30
CA ALA A 24 -5.11 4.20 -14.19
C ALA A 24 -5.91 3.31 -13.22
N GLU A 25 -5.70 2.00 -13.29
CA GLU A 25 -6.31 1.03 -12.37
C GLU A 25 -5.77 1.22 -10.95
N LEU A 26 -4.45 1.39 -10.77
CA LEU A 26 -3.87 1.68 -9.46
C LEU A 26 -4.43 2.97 -8.84
N LYS A 27 -4.63 4.03 -9.64
CA LYS A 27 -5.28 5.27 -9.20
C LYS A 27 -6.71 5.00 -8.72
N ARG A 28 -7.50 4.25 -9.48
CA ARG A 28 -8.87 3.86 -9.07
C ARG A 28 -8.88 3.05 -7.77
N LEU A 29 -7.94 2.11 -7.64
CA LEU A 29 -7.81 1.29 -6.43
C LEU A 29 -7.41 2.12 -5.21
N LEU A 30 -6.48 3.07 -5.35
CA LEU A 30 -6.11 4.01 -4.28
C LEU A 30 -7.32 4.82 -3.80
N GLN A 31 -8.10 5.38 -4.73
CA GLN A 31 -9.33 6.12 -4.38
C GLN A 31 -10.38 5.23 -3.71
N ARG A 32 -10.51 3.96 -4.13
CA ARG A 32 -11.38 3.00 -3.47
C ARG A 32 -10.93 2.73 -2.04
N VAL A 33 -9.64 2.44 -1.85
CA VAL A 33 -9.06 2.23 -0.52
C VAL A 33 -9.34 3.43 0.38
N GLN A 34 -9.08 4.64 -0.10
CA GLN A 34 -9.34 5.88 0.63
C GLN A 34 -10.76 5.95 1.22
N LYS A 35 -11.78 5.55 0.44
CA LYS A 35 -13.19 5.65 0.83
C LYS A 35 -13.64 4.47 1.69
N THR A 36 -13.10 3.28 1.44
CA THR A 36 -13.62 2.05 2.05
C THR A 36 -12.86 1.59 3.28
N ILE A 37 -11.57 1.95 3.43
CA ILE A 37 -10.67 1.34 4.43
C ILE A 37 -11.24 1.37 5.85
N HIS A 38 -11.78 2.50 6.29
CA HIS A 38 -12.35 2.65 7.64
C HIS A 38 -13.56 1.74 7.91
N GLN A 39 -14.31 1.40 6.87
CA GLN A 39 -15.49 0.54 6.95
C GLN A 39 -15.15 -0.96 6.79
N GLN A 40 -13.91 -1.28 6.41
CA GLN A 40 -13.48 -2.67 6.21
C GLN A 40 -13.08 -3.34 7.54
N PRO A 41 -13.13 -4.69 7.61
CA PRO A 41 -12.62 -5.43 8.75
C PRO A 41 -11.09 -5.30 8.88
N ASN A 42 -10.57 -5.56 10.09
CA ASN A 42 -9.16 -5.32 10.46
C ASN A 42 -8.16 -5.98 9.50
N CYS A 43 -8.36 -7.23 9.10
CA CYS A 43 -7.49 -7.91 8.14
C CYS A 43 -7.44 -7.21 6.77
N VAL A 44 -8.55 -6.63 6.33
CA VAL A 44 -8.64 -5.93 5.04
C VAL A 44 -8.04 -4.53 5.16
N ARG A 45 -8.25 -3.82 6.27
CA ARG A 45 -7.54 -2.56 6.57
C ARG A 45 -6.04 -2.73 6.49
N TYR A 46 -5.52 -3.79 7.11
CA TYR A 46 -4.11 -4.13 7.07
C TYR A 46 -3.61 -4.35 5.63
N ALA A 47 -4.33 -5.16 4.84
CA ALA A 47 -3.97 -5.47 3.46
C ALA A 47 -4.06 -4.23 2.54
N MET A 48 -5.09 -3.40 2.70
CA MET A 48 -5.25 -2.14 1.98
C MET A 48 -4.15 -1.13 2.32
N ASN A 49 -3.80 -0.98 3.60
CA ASN A 49 -2.71 -0.10 4.01
C ASN A 49 -1.36 -0.57 3.43
N SER A 50 -1.14 -1.89 3.43
CA SER A 50 0.05 -2.50 2.83
C SER A 50 0.10 -2.25 1.31
N PHE A 51 -1.04 -2.30 0.62
CA PHE A 51 -1.14 -1.96 -0.80
C PHE A 51 -0.78 -0.49 -1.08
N VAL A 52 -1.28 0.46 -0.30
CA VAL A 52 -0.95 1.89 -0.44
C VAL A 52 0.56 2.11 -0.27
N ILE A 53 1.17 1.47 0.74
CA ILE A 53 2.62 1.53 0.97
C ILE A 53 3.39 0.95 -0.21
N ALA A 54 2.97 -0.21 -0.73
CA ALA A 54 3.63 -0.86 -1.86
C ALA A 54 3.57 0.02 -3.11
N VAL A 55 2.41 0.55 -3.48
CA VAL A 55 2.26 1.47 -4.62
C VAL A 55 3.13 2.71 -4.43
N GLY A 56 3.09 3.34 -3.25
CA GLY A 56 3.88 4.53 -2.98
C GLY A 56 5.39 4.29 -2.94
N SER A 57 5.83 3.07 -2.62
CA SER A 57 7.25 2.70 -2.55
C SER A 57 7.80 2.23 -3.89
N TYR A 58 7.04 1.45 -4.65
CA TYR A 58 7.49 0.83 -5.91
C TYR A 58 7.15 1.65 -7.14
N VAL A 59 6.04 2.41 -7.15
CA VAL A 59 5.57 3.14 -8.33
C VAL A 59 5.80 4.62 -8.13
N GLN A 60 6.95 5.11 -8.61
CA GLN A 60 7.34 6.52 -8.43
C GLN A 60 6.30 7.50 -8.99
N ALA A 61 5.68 7.17 -10.12
CA ALA A 61 4.62 7.99 -10.74
C ALA A 61 3.36 8.15 -9.88
N LEU A 62 3.14 7.25 -8.91
CA LEU A 62 2.00 7.26 -8.00
C LEU A 62 2.40 7.53 -6.55
N THR A 63 3.68 7.77 -6.25
CA THR A 63 4.16 8.04 -4.89
C THR A 63 3.44 9.24 -4.27
N ASP A 64 3.37 10.36 -4.99
CA ASP A 64 2.66 11.56 -4.52
C ASP A 64 1.18 11.29 -4.25
N LEU A 65 0.51 10.59 -5.17
CA LEU A 65 -0.90 10.25 -5.01
C LEU A 65 -1.13 9.28 -3.85
N ALA A 66 -0.24 8.31 -3.66
CA ALA A 66 -0.30 7.36 -2.55
C ALA A 66 -0.08 8.08 -1.21
N LEU A 67 0.84 9.06 -1.14
CA LEU A 67 1.04 9.90 0.03
C LEU A 67 -0.20 10.74 0.34
N GLU A 68 -0.79 11.40 -0.66
CA GLU A 68 -2.01 12.17 -0.48
C GLU A 68 -3.18 11.29 -0.02
N THR A 69 -3.33 10.12 -0.64
CA THR A 69 -4.34 9.12 -0.28
C THR A 69 -4.14 8.65 1.17
N ALA A 70 -2.91 8.31 1.53
CA ALA A 70 -2.56 7.87 2.87
C ALA A 70 -2.79 8.97 3.93
N ALA A 71 -2.47 10.22 3.61
CA ALA A 71 -2.75 11.37 4.46
C ALA A 71 -4.26 11.58 4.66
N LYS A 72 -5.05 11.45 3.59
CA LYS A 72 -6.53 11.54 3.65
C LYS A 72 -7.16 10.38 4.41
N ILE A 73 -6.57 9.19 4.35
CA ILE A 73 -7.01 8.04 5.16
C ILE A 73 -6.76 8.33 6.65
N GLY A 74 -5.58 8.87 6.99
CA GLY A 74 -5.19 9.10 8.37
C GLY A 74 -4.75 7.81 9.10
N PRO A 75 -4.61 7.84 10.43
CA PRO A 75 -4.10 6.71 11.20
C PRO A 75 -5.09 5.54 11.15
N VAL A 76 -4.65 4.39 10.62
CA VAL A 76 -5.45 3.16 10.55
C VAL A 76 -5.10 2.27 11.74
N SER A 77 -6.01 2.20 12.72
CA SER A 77 -5.92 1.20 13.79
C SER A 77 -6.63 -0.08 13.38
N VAL A 78 -5.91 -1.20 13.49
CA VAL A 78 -6.45 -2.55 13.39
C VAL A 78 -6.29 -3.24 14.72
N ASP A 79 -7.37 -3.87 15.18
CA ASP A 79 -7.33 -4.73 16.34
C ASP A 79 -7.08 -6.17 15.88
N MET A 80 -5.90 -6.71 16.20
CA MET A 80 -5.50 -8.07 15.85
C MET A 80 -5.62 -9.02 17.06
N GLY A 81 -6.63 -8.81 17.92
CA GLY A 81 -7.04 -9.80 18.93
C GLY A 81 -5.94 -10.13 19.95
N GLY A 82 -5.44 -9.12 20.66
CA GLY A 82 -4.45 -9.29 21.73
C GLY A 82 -2.99 -9.29 21.27
N THR A 83 -2.72 -9.22 19.96
CA THR A 83 -1.36 -9.03 19.45
C THR A 83 -1.06 -7.54 19.23
N ALA A 84 0.12 -7.09 19.65
CA ALA A 84 0.57 -5.69 19.51
C ALA A 84 0.95 -5.29 18.07
N CYS A 85 0.44 -5.98 17.06
CA CYS A 85 0.72 -5.72 15.65
C CYS A 85 0.08 -4.39 15.22
N LYS A 86 0.85 -3.31 15.39
CA LYS A 86 0.49 -1.98 14.92
C LYS A 86 0.67 -1.90 13.41
N VAL A 87 -0.36 -1.41 12.72
CA VAL A 87 -0.22 -1.06 11.31
C VAL A 87 0.67 0.17 11.20
N PRO A 88 1.74 0.13 10.39
CA PRO A 88 2.58 1.28 10.19
C PRO A 88 1.79 2.38 9.48
N PHE A 89 1.98 3.62 9.90
CA PHE A 89 1.37 4.76 9.24
C PHE A 89 1.94 4.86 7.82
N ALA A 90 1.08 4.64 6.82
CA ALA A 90 1.49 4.54 5.43
C ALA A 90 2.31 5.75 4.92
N PRO A 91 1.93 7.02 5.20
CA PRO A 91 2.68 8.13 4.63
C PRO A 91 4.07 8.27 5.27
N GLU A 92 4.20 8.04 6.58
CA GLU A 92 5.52 7.99 7.24
C GLU A 92 6.41 6.89 6.65
N TYR A 93 5.84 5.72 6.38
CA TYR A 93 6.59 4.61 5.79
C TYR A 93 7.08 4.95 4.37
N ILE A 94 6.19 5.48 3.52
CA ILE A 94 6.53 5.88 2.15
C ILE A 94 7.59 6.99 2.16
N GLN A 95 7.42 8.02 3.01
CA GLN A 95 8.42 9.08 3.16
C GLN A 95 9.77 8.53 3.63
N LYS A 96 9.79 7.56 4.53
CA LYS A 96 11.02 6.91 4.98
C LYS A 96 11.72 6.14 3.86
N VAL A 97 10.95 5.46 3.00
CA VAL A 97 11.48 4.76 1.81
C VAL A 97 12.02 5.76 0.78
N GLN A 98 11.31 6.87 0.55
CA GLN A 98 11.72 7.95 -0.33
C GLN A 98 13.01 8.62 0.16
N LYS A 99 13.09 8.96 1.45
CA LYS A 99 14.32 9.51 2.08
C LYS A 99 15.51 8.57 1.98
N ARG A 100 15.29 7.26 1.92
CA ARG A 100 16.35 6.25 1.73
C ARG A 100 16.78 6.08 0.27
N GLY A 101 16.18 6.79 -0.69
CA GLY A 101 16.47 6.63 -2.11
C GLY A 101 16.13 5.22 -2.63
N ALA A 102 15.18 4.55 -1.97
CA ALA A 102 14.72 3.21 -2.34
C ALA A 102 13.35 3.23 -3.02
N ASN A 103 12.80 4.41 -3.33
CA ASN A 103 11.58 4.50 -4.14
C ASN A 103 11.88 4.02 -5.58
N GLY A 104 10.92 3.33 -6.20
CA GLY A 104 11.12 2.79 -7.55
C GLY A 104 12.07 1.59 -7.64
N LYS A 105 12.75 1.17 -6.55
CA LYS A 105 13.54 -0.07 -6.56
C LYS A 105 12.63 -1.28 -6.51
N LYS A 106 12.28 -1.81 -7.69
CA LYS A 106 11.58 -3.10 -7.83
C LYS A 106 12.40 -4.22 -7.22
N ARG A 107 11.73 -5.13 -6.51
CA ARG A 107 12.40 -6.30 -5.94
C ARG A 107 12.65 -7.30 -7.07
N LYS A 108 13.91 -7.64 -7.33
CA LYS A 108 14.27 -8.74 -8.26
C LYS A 108 13.80 -10.12 -7.77
N THR A 109 13.52 -10.30 -6.48
CA THR A 109 13.04 -11.58 -5.93
C THR A 109 12.07 -11.37 -4.75
N THR A 110 10.99 -12.15 -4.72
CA THR A 110 10.18 -12.37 -3.50
C THR A 110 10.76 -13.58 -2.81
N ARG A 111 11.58 -13.38 -1.77
CA ARG A 111 12.08 -14.50 -0.97
C ARG A 111 10.95 -15.02 -0.07
N CYS A 112 10.53 -16.24 -0.36
CA CYS A 112 9.75 -17.14 0.50
C CYS A 112 10.57 -17.61 1.70
#